data_AF-A0A3N5V2N4-F1
#
_entry.id   AF-A0A3N5V2N4-F1
#
_cell.length_a   1.000
_cell.length_b   1.000
_cell.length_c   1.000
_cell.angle_alpha   90.00
_cell.angle_beta   90.00
_cell.angle_gamma   90.00
#
_symmetry.space_group_name_H-M   'P 1'
#
loop_
_entity.id
_entity.type
_entity.pdbx_description
1 polymer ?
#
loop_
_entity_poly.entity_id
_entity_poly.type
_entity_poly.pdbx_seq_one_letter_code
_entity_poly.pdbx_strand_id
1 'polypeptide(L)'
;MLQSKILFSIAATSGTTDKSWGSWRKGTFMNIIYVSFLSFLVFSLSEIMSDINLLAIGLTETHHNMSLSSLGTDNGSEIFVLHGGTLIDGTGSAPKSDSVVIINGNKIIAVTNQSENLNHYFNKLNGTQTGVRFLNLTGKYIMPGLFDMHAHVGGVLKDSYDRAASEKMLGTLLNYGITTIRNPGGPTNESVSLREDILSGKIAGPEMFTAGRLLNTPELPIPFIEKQVTTEEEVIEEVRRQATSGVDFIKLYVGLNPELLKVAIDEAHHQGIKVIGHLYLTSWTEAANLGIDFLTHGVPVSPFLLSEGKQRTFNLTGGGHFDHSLWLDLADLSSIEIRNMIDSLVQNQIPVDPTLNVYEAILKQGTYDPQNQQRWNKVLQLTKIMHERGVQILSGTDIPNFKLVPGKSLHHELELLAEAGIKPMDIIKIATGNGAKALSIINHTGTIEPDKQADMLILSANPIEDIENIGKIDAVISNARIVEK
;
A
#
# COMPACT_ATOMS: atom_id res chain seq x y z
N MET A 1 -27.96 -42.43 -40.87
CA MET A 1 -27.95 -43.91 -41.05
C MET A 1 -27.80 -44.57 -39.67
N LEU A 2 -27.80 -45.91 -39.60
CA LEU A 2 -27.88 -46.75 -38.40
C LEU A 2 -26.91 -46.31 -37.27
N GLN A 3 -27.26 -46.29 -35.97
CA GLN A 3 -27.88 -47.29 -35.06
C GLN A 3 -26.95 -48.39 -34.52
N SER A 4 -27.26 -48.82 -33.29
CA SER A 4 -26.68 -49.94 -32.50
C SER A 4 -25.36 -49.64 -31.75
N LYS A 5 -25.11 -50.18 -30.54
CA LYS A 5 -25.94 -51.07 -29.69
C LYS A 5 -25.61 -50.91 -28.18
N ILE A 6 -26.57 -51.26 -27.32
CA ILE A 6 -26.46 -51.30 -25.85
C ILE A 6 -25.93 -52.67 -25.41
N LEU A 7 -25.20 -52.73 -24.29
CA LEU A 7 -25.12 -53.91 -23.43
C LEU A 7 -25.00 -53.51 -21.94
N PHE A 8 -25.74 -54.21 -21.09
CA PHE A 8 -25.72 -54.07 -19.62
C PHE A 8 -24.84 -55.16 -19.00
N SER A 9 -24.37 -54.92 -17.76
CA SER A 9 -23.96 -56.01 -16.85
C SER A 9 -24.34 -55.65 -15.43
N ILE A 10 -24.96 -56.60 -14.72
CA ILE A 10 -25.25 -56.55 -13.29
C ILE A 10 -24.73 -57.87 -12.70
N ALA A 11 -23.96 -57.79 -11.62
CA ALA A 11 -23.58 -58.94 -10.81
C ALA A 11 -23.69 -58.56 -9.33
N ALA A 12 -24.38 -59.40 -8.55
CA ALA A 12 -24.60 -59.17 -7.12
C ALA A 12 -24.62 -60.49 -6.35
N THR A 13 -23.70 -60.63 -5.40
CA THR A 13 -23.61 -61.71 -4.40
C THR A 13 -22.80 -61.17 -3.21
N SER A 14 -23.04 -61.42 -1.92
CA SER A 14 -24.20 -61.83 -1.11
C SER A 14 -23.62 -62.49 0.16
N GLY A 15 -23.91 -61.96 1.36
CA GLY A 15 -23.56 -62.57 2.65
C GLY A 15 -23.91 -61.61 3.81
N THR A 16 -24.91 -61.84 4.67
CA THR A 16 -25.06 -62.87 5.75
C THR A 16 -24.15 -62.64 6.95
N THR A 17 -24.58 -62.50 8.22
CA THR A 17 -25.91 -62.42 8.88
C THR A 17 -25.84 -61.29 9.97
N ASP A 18 -26.68 -61.08 11.01
CA ASP A 18 -27.81 -61.79 11.65
C ASP A 18 -28.62 -60.84 12.60
N LYS A 19 -29.84 -61.24 13.03
CA LYS A 19 -30.60 -60.83 14.25
C LYS A 19 -30.93 -59.33 14.50
N SER A 20 -32.05 -58.95 15.14
CA SER A 20 -33.22 -59.73 15.62
C SER A 20 -34.47 -58.86 15.88
N TRP A 21 -35.63 -59.38 15.48
CA TRP A 21 -36.96 -59.35 16.14
C TRP A 21 -37.48 -58.10 16.88
N GLY A 22 -38.65 -57.62 16.42
CA GLY A 22 -39.57 -56.76 17.21
C GLY A 22 -40.87 -56.47 16.45
N SER A 23 -42.00 -57.02 16.91
CA SER A 23 -43.35 -56.69 16.40
C SER A 23 -44.08 -55.73 17.35
N TRP A 24 -45.26 -55.21 16.99
CA TRP A 24 -46.52 -55.45 17.72
C TRP A 24 -47.72 -54.64 17.15
N ARG A 25 -48.81 -55.37 16.87
CA ARG A 25 -50.25 -54.97 16.79
C ARG A 25 -50.80 -54.06 15.68
N LYS A 26 -52.13 -54.24 15.51
CA LYS A 26 -53.07 -53.58 14.60
C LYS A 26 -53.92 -52.56 15.37
N GLY A 27 -54.49 -51.57 14.68
CA GLY A 27 -55.64 -50.77 15.13
C GLY A 27 -56.49 -50.34 13.93
N THR A 28 -57.78 -50.66 13.94
CA THR A 28 -58.72 -50.40 12.83
C THR A 28 -59.75 -49.35 13.26
N PHE A 29 -60.15 -48.42 12.39
CA PHE A 29 -61.54 -47.95 12.31
C PHE A 29 -61.85 -47.27 10.96
N MET A 30 -63.14 -47.16 10.62
CA MET A 30 -63.67 -46.69 9.32
C MET A 30 -64.57 -45.46 9.49
N ASN A 31 -64.52 -44.49 8.55
CA ASN A 31 -65.61 -44.15 7.60
C ASN A 31 -65.29 -42.83 6.84
N ILE A 32 -65.31 -42.82 5.50
CA ILE A 32 -66.42 -42.37 4.59
C ILE A 32 -66.94 -40.94 4.88
N ILE A 33 -66.81 -40.00 3.91
CA ILE A 33 -67.91 -39.22 3.28
C ILE A 33 -67.38 -38.18 2.25
N TYR A 34 -67.87 -38.31 0.99
CA TYR A 34 -68.06 -37.29 -0.07
C TYR A 34 -66.84 -36.50 -0.65
N VAL A 35 -66.90 -35.84 -1.82
CA VAL A 35 -67.45 -36.13 -3.20
C VAL A 35 -67.41 -34.81 -4.01
N SER A 36 -67.16 -34.90 -5.33
CA SER A 36 -67.36 -33.84 -6.35
C SER A 36 -66.43 -32.59 -6.31
N PHE A 37 -66.26 -31.82 -7.40
CA PHE A 37 -66.19 -32.08 -8.87
C PHE A 37 -65.79 -30.75 -9.57
N LEU A 38 -65.54 -30.78 -10.89
CA LEU A 38 -65.40 -29.62 -11.82
C LEU A 38 -64.11 -28.76 -11.63
N SER A 39 -63.20 -28.62 -12.61
CA SER A 39 -63.30 -27.92 -13.93
C SER A 39 -62.89 -26.42 -13.83
N PHE A 40 -62.19 -25.79 -14.79
CA PHE A 40 -61.50 -26.22 -16.03
C PHE A 40 -60.59 -25.06 -16.51
N LEU A 41 -59.49 -25.34 -17.26
CA LEU A 41 -58.56 -24.34 -17.85
C LEU A 41 -57.82 -23.45 -16.79
N VAL A 42 -56.69 -22.79 -17.06
CA VAL A 42 -55.96 -22.47 -18.31
C VAL A 42 -54.51 -22.97 -18.25
N PHE A 43 -54.00 -23.55 -19.35
CA PHE A 43 -52.55 -23.74 -19.55
C PHE A 43 -51.92 -22.40 -19.96
N SER A 44 -50.96 -21.89 -19.19
CA SER A 44 -50.25 -20.64 -19.50
C SER A 44 -48.75 -20.81 -19.30
N LEU A 45 -48.02 -20.62 -20.40
CA LEU A 45 -46.60 -20.28 -20.53
C LEU A 45 -45.84 -20.06 -19.20
N SER A 46 -44.99 -21.02 -18.83
CA SER A 46 -43.99 -20.89 -17.76
C SER A 46 -42.57 -21.33 -18.20
N GLU A 47 -42.35 -21.48 -19.52
CA GLU A 47 -41.06 -21.78 -20.13
C GLU A 47 -40.74 -20.73 -21.21
N ILE A 48 -40.47 -19.49 -20.76
CA ILE A 48 -39.70 -18.41 -21.38
C ILE A 48 -39.65 -17.27 -20.35
N MET A 49 -38.45 -16.75 -20.08
CA MET A 49 -38.04 -15.56 -19.30
C MET A 49 -36.86 -15.90 -18.38
N SER A 50 -35.72 -16.18 -19.00
CA SER A 50 -34.39 -16.01 -18.38
C SER A 50 -33.84 -14.62 -18.74
N ASP A 51 -34.70 -13.61 -18.70
CA ASP A 51 -34.39 -12.22 -19.03
C ASP A 51 -34.36 -11.39 -17.74
N ILE A 52 -33.23 -10.71 -17.51
CA ILE A 52 -33.02 -9.88 -16.32
C ILE A 52 -33.87 -8.62 -16.46
N ASN A 53 -34.90 -8.49 -15.63
CA ASN A 53 -35.87 -7.41 -15.73
C ASN A 53 -35.33 -6.12 -15.06
N LEU A 54 -34.39 -5.44 -15.72
CA LEU A 54 -33.75 -4.19 -15.30
C LEU A 54 -34.66 -2.94 -15.39
N LEU A 55 -35.86 -3.10 -15.95
CA LEU A 55 -36.86 -2.04 -16.16
C LEU A 55 -37.64 -1.67 -14.87
N ALA A 56 -36.94 -1.15 -13.86
CA ALA A 56 -37.54 -0.69 -12.60
C ALA A 56 -37.01 0.66 -12.06
N ILE A 57 -36.10 1.32 -12.77
CA ILE A 57 -35.70 2.72 -12.51
C ILE A 57 -35.78 3.47 -13.85
N GLY A 58 -36.22 4.73 -13.85
CA GLY A 58 -36.38 5.57 -15.04
C GLY A 58 -35.07 6.08 -15.67
N LEU A 59 -34.00 5.29 -15.63
CA LEU A 59 -32.73 5.56 -16.28
C LEU A 59 -32.70 4.82 -17.61
N THR A 60 -32.54 5.54 -18.72
CA THR A 60 -32.46 4.93 -20.06
C THR A 60 -31.13 4.21 -20.24
N GLU A 61 -31.14 2.87 -20.22
CA GLU A 61 -29.96 2.04 -20.36
C GLU A 61 -29.31 2.16 -21.75
N THR A 62 -28.32 3.03 -21.87
CA THR A 62 -27.29 2.90 -22.89
C THR A 62 -26.22 1.93 -22.37
N HIS A 63 -26.44 0.62 -22.56
CA HIS A 63 -25.45 -0.44 -22.30
C HIS A 63 -24.25 -0.35 -23.27
N HIS A 64 -23.50 0.74 -23.18
CA HIS A 64 -22.17 0.84 -23.73
C HIS A 64 -21.22 0.03 -22.85
N ASN A 65 -21.03 -1.24 -23.23
CA ASN A 65 -19.93 -2.09 -22.76
C ASN A 65 -18.61 -1.51 -23.28
N MET A 66 -18.19 -0.41 -22.67
CA MET A 66 -17.12 0.45 -23.15
C MET A 66 -15.76 -0.12 -22.80
N SER A 67 -14.85 0.00 -23.76
CA SER A 67 -13.41 0.03 -23.48
C SER A 67 -13.13 1.06 -22.38
N LEU A 68 -12.08 0.81 -21.59
CA LEU A 68 -11.51 1.77 -20.63
C LEU A 68 -11.28 3.16 -21.29
N SER A 69 -11.05 3.18 -22.60
CA SER A 69 -10.79 4.34 -23.48
C SER A 69 -11.95 5.31 -23.69
N SER A 70 -12.79 5.49 -22.67
CA SER A 70 -13.94 6.39 -22.61
C SER A 70 -13.97 7.27 -21.35
N LEU A 71 -13.06 7.01 -20.39
CA LEU A 71 -13.11 7.48 -19.01
C LEU A 71 -12.45 8.87 -18.86
N GLY A 72 -13.00 9.85 -19.57
CA GLY A 72 -12.60 11.26 -19.47
C GLY A 72 -12.90 11.89 -18.10
N THR A 73 -12.21 12.98 -17.78
CA THR A 73 -12.43 13.74 -16.55
C THR A 73 -13.71 14.57 -16.62
N ASP A 74 -14.71 14.25 -15.78
CA ASP A 74 -15.96 15.02 -15.67
C ASP A 74 -16.40 15.22 -14.20
N ASN A 75 -17.42 16.05 -14.00
CA ASN A 75 -17.70 16.84 -12.79
C ASN A 75 -18.39 16.07 -11.65
N GLY A 76 -17.92 14.86 -11.33
CA GLY A 76 -18.32 14.12 -10.12
C GLY A 76 -19.78 13.66 -10.06
N SER A 77 -20.50 13.65 -11.19
CA SER A 77 -21.91 13.24 -11.30
C SER A 77 -22.11 11.82 -11.85
N GLU A 78 -21.03 11.09 -12.08
CA GLU A 78 -21.02 9.71 -12.59
C GLU A 78 -20.72 8.68 -11.49
N ILE A 79 -21.39 7.53 -11.57
CA ILE A 79 -21.09 6.34 -10.76
C ILE A 79 -20.23 5.40 -11.59
N PHE A 80 -19.11 4.90 -11.04
CA PHE A 80 -18.34 3.81 -11.65
C PHE A 80 -18.64 2.49 -10.93
N VAL A 81 -18.83 1.42 -11.70
CA VAL A 81 -19.12 0.07 -11.23
C VAL A 81 -18.04 -0.86 -11.80
N LEU A 82 -17.10 -1.26 -10.95
CA LEU A 82 -16.02 -2.18 -11.28
C LEU A 82 -16.50 -3.60 -10.96
N HIS A 83 -16.68 -4.47 -11.95
CA HIS A 83 -17.48 -5.70 -11.79
C HIS A 83 -16.76 -6.97 -12.26
N GLY A 84 -16.64 -7.97 -11.39
CA GLY A 84 -16.08 -9.29 -11.71
C GLY A 84 -14.57 -9.43 -11.55
N GLY A 85 -13.90 -8.39 -11.03
CA GLY A 85 -12.49 -8.46 -10.69
C GLY A 85 -12.24 -9.29 -9.43
N THR A 86 -11.02 -9.83 -9.31
CA THR A 86 -10.53 -10.41 -8.06
C THR A 86 -10.00 -9.30 -7.17
N LEU A 87 -10.70 -9.00 -6.08
CA LEU A 87 -10.33 -7.94 -5.16
C LEU A 87 -9.28 -8.39 -4.15
N ILE A 88 -8.20 -7.63 -4.04
CA ILE A 88 -7.14 -7.71 -3.04
C ILE A 88 -7.22 -6.41 -2.24
N ASP A 89 -8.04 -6.38 -1.19
CA ASP A 89 -8.47 -5.13 -0.52
C ASP A 89 -7.38 -4.39 0.28
N GLY A 90 -6.17 -4.92 0.38
CA GLY A 90 -5.05 -4.34 1.14
C GLY A 90 -5.09 -4.60 2.65
N THR A 91 -6.15 -5.21 3.19
CA THR A 91 -6.25 -5.51 4.64
C THR A 91 -5.35 -6.67 5.08
N GLY A 92 -4.92 -7.52 4.13
CA GLY A 92 -4.33 -8.83 4.39
C GLY A 92 -5.34 -10.00 4.35
N SER A 93 -6.62 -9.71 4.11
CA SER A 93 -7.65 -10.72 3.83
C SER A 93 -7.32 -11.52 2.56
N ALA A 94 -7.83 -12.75 2.48
CA ALA A 94 -7.74 -13.54 1.26
C ALA A 94 -8.41 -12.83 0.07
N PRO A 95 -7.87 -12.92 -1.16
CA PRO A 95 -8.48 -12.29 -2.34
C PRO A 95 -9.90 -12.80 -2.60
N LYS A 96 -10.78 -11.92 -3.07
CA LYS A 96 -12.21 -12.17 -3.26
C LYS A 96 -12.53 -12.16 -4.76
N SER A 97 -12.81 -13.32 -5.35
CA SER A 97 -13.25 -13.39 -6.75
C SER A 97 -14.61 -12.70 -6.93
N ASP A 98 -14.95 -12.39 -8.18
CA ASP A 98 -16.30 -11.93 -8.58
C ASP A 98 -16.80 -10.71 -7.76
N SER A 99 -15.86 -9.85 -7.38
CA SER A 99 -16.13 -8.67 -6.57
C SER A 99 -16.75 -7.56 -7.41
N VAL A 100 -17.58 -6.74 -6.76
CA VAL A 100 -18.12 -5.51 -7.33
C VAL A 100 -17.76 -4.35 -6.41
N VAL A 101 -17.04 -3.36 -6.94
CA VAL A 101 -16.70 -2.11 -6.25
C VAL A 101 -17.47 -0.99 -6.91
N ILE A 102 -18.23 -0.22 -6.12
CA ILE A 102 -19.02 0.91 -6.62
C ILE A 102 -18.43 2.21 -6.08
N ILE A 103 -18.15 3.15 -6.98
CA ILE A 103 -17.50 4.43 -6.73
C ILE A 103 -18.45 5.57 -7.15
N ASN A 104 -18.53 6.61 -6.35
CA ASN A 104 -19.25 7.85 -6.64
C ASN A 104 -18.31 9.04 -6.44
N GLY A 105 -18.01 9.79 -7.50
CA GLY A 105 -16.95 10.79 -7.48
C GLY A 105 -15.60 10.17 -7.08
N ASN A 106 -14.99 10.66 -5.99
CA ASN A 106 -13.74 10.09 -5.45
C ASN A 106 -13.97 9.01 -4.38
N LYS A 107 -15.20 8.58 -4.08
CA LYS A 107 -15.52 7.79 -2.88
C LYS A 107 -16.07 6.40 -3.19
N ILE A 108 -15.53 5.37 -2.53
CA ILE A 108 -16.07 4.01 -2.54
C ILE A 108 -17.35 3.98 -1.70
N ILE A 109 -18.47 3.62 -2.32
CA ILE A 109 -19.78 3.55 -1.66
C ILE A 109 -20.25 2.11 -1.38
N ALA A 110 -19.64 1.13 -2.06
CA ALA A 110 -19.90 -0.29 -1.83
C ALA A 110 -18.72 -1.16 -2.25
N VAL A 111 -18.53 -2.25 -1.51
CA VAL A 111 -17.71 -3.41 -1.88
C VAL A 111 -18.58 -4.63 -1.61
N THR A 112 -18.87 -5.41 -2.64
CA THR A 112 -19.82 -6.54 -2.63
C THR A 112 -19.39 -7.59 -3.67
N ASN A 113 -20.25 -8.56 -3.99
CA ASN A 113 -20.01 -9.62 -4.98
C ASN A 113 -21.18 -9.70 -5.99
N GLN A 114 -20.98 -10.38 -7.11
CA GLN A 114 -22.00 -10.50 -8.18
C GLN A 114 -23.34 -11.13 -7.76
N SER A 115 -23.40 -11.89 -6.66
CA SER A 115 -24.64 -12.55 -6.22
C SER A 115 -25.57 -11.66 -5.38
N GLU A 116 -25.07 -10.51 -4.93
CA GLU A 116 -25.86 -9.52 -4.19
C GLU A 116 -26.60 -8.56 -5.12
N ASN A 117 -27.82 -8.17 -4.74
CA ASN A 117 -28.70 -7.38 -5.59
C ASN A 117 -28.22 -5.91 -5.68
N LEU A 118 -27.45 -5.59 -6.72
CA LEU A 118 -26.89 -4.26 -6.98
C LEU A 118 -27.93 -3.12 -6.98
N ASN A 119 -29.19 -3.42 -7.30
CA ASN A 119 -30.28 -2.43 -7.23
C ASN A 119 -30.50 -1.87 -5.80
N HIS A 120 -30.09 -2.58 -4.74
CA HIS A 120 -30.09 -2.04 -3.38
C HIS A 120 -29.15 -0.83 -3.22
N TYR A 121 -28.04 -0.80 -3.95
CA TYR A 121 -27.09 0.31 -3.93
C TYR A 121 -27.54 1.45 -4.85
N PHE A 122 -28.01 1.15 -6.08
CA PHE A 122 -28.55 2.18 -6.98
C PHE A 122 -29.78 2.89 -6.40
N ASN A 123 -30.67 2.18 -5.71
CA ASN A 123 -31.83 2.80 -5.02
C ASN A 123 -31.44 3.71 -3.83
N LYS A 124 -30.21 3.65 -3.32
CA LYS A 124 -29.69 4.61 -2.31
C LYS A 124 -29.14 5.89 -2.94
N LEU A 125 -28.91 5.90 -4.26
CA LEU A 125 -28.28 6.99 -5.01
C LEU A 125 -29.32 7.92 -5.67
N ASN A 126 -30.47 8.08 -5.01
CA ASN A 126 -31.60 8.86 -5.51
C ASN A 126 -31.30 10.36 -5.56
N GLY A 127 -30.93 10.87 -6.73
CA GLY A 127 -30.98 12.30 -7.07
C GLY A 127 -29.77 12.84 -7.82
N THR A 128 -30.01 13.51 -8.95
CA THR A 128 -29.06 14.37 -9.70
C THR A 128 -27.80 13.73 -10.33
N GLN A 129 -27.61 12.41 -10.28
CA GLN A 129 -26.55 11.74 -11.03
C GLN A 129 -26.96 11.47 -12.49
N THR A 130 -26.01 11.61 -13.41
CA THR A 130 -26.27 11.70 -14.86
C THR A 130 -25.83 10.46 -15.65
N GLY A 131 -25.09 9.53 -15.05
CA GLY A 131 -24.66 8.30 -15.70
C GLY A 131 -24.12 7.24 -14.73
N VAL A 132 -24.31 5.98 -15.09
CA VAL A 132 -23.64 4.82 -14.48
C VAL A 132 -22.71 4.22 -15.53
N ARG A 133 -21.42 4.13 -15.22
CA ARG A 133 -20.40 3.50 -16.07
C ARG A 133 -20.02 2.15 -15.49
N PHE A 134 -20.12 1.12 -16.32
CA PHE A 134 -19.89 -0.26 -15.92
C PHE A 134 -18.62 -0.79 -16.59
N LEU A 135 -17.67 -1.26 -15.79
CA LEU A 135 -16.40 -1.82 -16.23
C LEU A 135 -16.38 -3.31 -15.90
N ASN A 136 -16.41 -4.16 -16.93
CA ASN A 136 -16.23 -5.60 -16.76
C ASN A 136 -14.74 -5.90 -16.53
N LEU A 137 -14.42 -6.38 -15.33
CA LEU A 137 -13.09 -6.73 -14.86
C LEU A 137 -12.90 -8.25 -14.68
N THR A 138 -13.73 -9.07 -15.31
CA THR A 138 -13.60 -10.54 -15.28
C THR A 138 -12.20 -10.97 -15.75
N GLY A 139 -11.46 -11.68 -14.89
CA GLY A 139 -10.06 -12.06 -15.14
C GLY A 139 -9.01 -10.98 -14.88
N LYS A 140 -9.41 -9.85 -14.26
CA LYS A 140 -8.51 -8.79 -13.76
C LYS A 140 -8.47 -8.80 -12.23
N TYR A 141 -7.50 -8.10 -11.67
CA TYR A 141 -7.31 -7.93 -10.23
C TYR A 141 -7.51 -6.45 -9.85
N ILE A 142 -8.06 -6.20 -8.66
CA ILE A 142 -8.30 -4.85 -8.12
C ILE A 142 -7.55 -4.75 -6.79
N MET A 143 -6.73 -3.71 -6.58
CA MET A 143 -6.04 -3.46 -5.32
C MET A 143 -5.87 -1.96 -5.02
N PRO A 144 -5.60 -1.52 -3.78
CA PRO A 144 -5.41 -0.09 -3.48
C PRO A 144 -4.24 0.51 -4.24
N GLY A 145 -4.27 1.83 -4.43
CA GLY A 145 -3.16 2.59 -4.99
C GLY A 145 -1.90 2.54 -4.10
N LEU A 146 -0.73 2.64 -4.72
CA LEU A 146 0.56 2.40 -4.06
C LEU A 146 1.09 3.64 -3.34
N PHE A 147 1.86 3.39 -2.29
CA PHE A 147 2.49 4.40 -1.44
C PHE A 147 4.01 4.40 -1.65
N ASP A 148 4.60 5.54 -2.01
CA ASP A 148 6.05 5.75 -1.91
C ASP A 148 6.36 6.67 -0.72
N MET A 149 6.77 6.07 0.39
CA MET A 149 7.07 6.78 1.62
C MET A 149 8.44 7.48 1.60
N HIS A 150 9.19 7.45 0.49
CA HIS A 150 10.47 8.15 0.38
C HIS A 150 10.74 8.70 -1.02
N ALA A 151 9.92 9.63 -1.49
CA ALA A 151 10.06 10.23 -2.83
C ALA A 151 10.46 11.71 -2.77
N HIS A 152 11.73 12.05 -3.05
CA HIS A 152 12.24 13.43 -3.08
C HIS A 152 11.80 14.22 -4.33
N VAL A 153 10.48 14.36 -4.54
CA VAL A 153 9.88 15.13 -5.65
C VAL A 153 10.24 16.62 -5.60
N GLY A 154 10.55 17.18 -4.43
CA GLY A 154 11.00 18.56 -4.26
C GLY A 154 12.50 18.79 -4.51
N GLY A 155 13.29 17.71 -4.70
CA GLY A 155 14.75 17.78 -4.72
C GLY A 155 15.36 17.93 -3.31
N VAL A 156 16.30 17.06 -2.96
CA VAL A 156 16.97 17.06 -1.64
C VAL A 156 18.23 17.92 -1.59
N LEU A 157 18.79 18.26 -2.75
CA LEU A 157 20.06 18.98 -2.83
C LEU A 157 19.82 20.50 -2.81
N LYS A 158 20.73 21.23 -2.16
CA LYS A 158 20.80 22.70 -2.23
C LYS A 158 20.66 23.21 -3.68
N ASP A 159 19.84 24.25 -3.85
CA ASP A 159 19.58 24.94 -5.13
C ASP A 159 19.10 24.02 -6.29
N SER A 160 18.59 22.80 -6.02
CA SER A 160 18.28 21.79 -7.05
C SER A 160 16.83 21.67 -7.49
N TYR A 161 15.92 22.46 -6.93
CA TYR A 161 14.49 22.37 -7.24
C TYR A 161 14.14 22.94 -8.63
N ASP A 162 13.57 22.08 -9.46
CA ASP A 162 12.98 22.41 -10.77
C ASP A 162 11.51 21.97 -10.76
N ARG A 163 10.59 22.95 -10.77
CA ARG A 163 9.15 22.71 -10.75
C ARG A 163 8.66 21.87 -11.93
N ALA A 164 9.22 22.05 -13.13
CA ALA A 164 8.83 21.26 -14.29
C ALA A 164 9.33 19.80 -14.20
N ALA A 165 10.49 19.59 -13.56
CA ALA A 165 10.96 18.25 -13.22
C ALA A 165 10.07 17.59 -12.14
N SER A 166 9.69 18.32 -11.09
CA SER A 166 8.76 17.85 -10.05
C SER A 166 7.39 17.46 -10.60
N GLU A 167 6.77 18.32 -11.41
CA GLU A 167 5.47 18.05 -12.04
C GLU A 167 5.51 16.82 -12.96
N LYS A 168 6.57 16.69 -13.76
CA LYS A 168 6.80 15.50 -14.59
C LYS A 168 7.02 14.23 -13.74
N MET A 169 7.68 14.35 -12.59
CA MET A 169 7.92 13.25 -11.67
C MET A 169 6.60 12.75 -11.05
N LEU A 170 5.74 13.67 -10.60
CA LEU A 170 4.41 13.38 -10.04
C LEU A 170 3.50 12.69 -11.05
N GLY A 171 3.45 13.18 -12.29
CA GLY A 171 2.71 12.53 -13.38
C GLY A 171 3.26 11.13 -13.70
N THR A 172 4.58 10.93 -13.61
CA THR A 172 5.19 9.61 -13.79
C THR A 172 4.84 8.67 -12.63
N LEU A 173 4.81 9.16 -11.38
CA LEU A 173 4.41 8.37 -10.22
C LEU A 173 2.96 7.85 -10.34
N LEU A 174 2.00 8.72 -10.72
CA LEU A 174 0.63 8.28 -11.03
C LEU A 174 0.60 7.20 -12.12
N ASN A 175 1.34 7.38 -13.22
CA ASN A 175 1.39 6.41 -14.31
C ASN A 175 1.98 5.04 -13.91
N TYR A 176 2.72 4.94 -12.81
CA TYR A 176 3.19 3.68 -12.23
C TYR A 176 2.31 3.18 -11.08
N GLY A 177 1.14 3.79 -10.83
CA GLY A 177 0.19 3.37 -9.81
C GLY A 177 0.48 3.89 -8.41
N ILE A 178 1.41 4.84 -8.25
CA ILE A 178 1.65 5.50 -6.97
C ILE A 178 0.62 6.61 -6.82
N THR A 179 -0.28 6.46 -5.86
CA THR A 179 -1.39 7.40 -5.60
C THR A 179 -1.15 8.27 -4.38
N THR A 180 -0.22 7.90 -3.50
CA THR A 180 0.17 8.68 -2.31
C THR A 180 1.68 8.65 -2.12
N ILE A 181 2.29 9.77 -1.73
CA ILE A 181 3.72 9.89 -1.44
C ILE A 181 4.02 10.66 -0.16
N ARG A 182 5.18 10.34 0.43
CA ARG A 182 5.85 11.19 1.43
C ARG A 182 7.15 11.74 0.82
N ASN A 183 7.20 13.06 0.61
CA ASN A 183 8.41 13.80 0.27
C ASN A 183 9.20 14.09 1.55
N PRO A 184 10.30 13.39 1.84
CA PRO A 184 10.90 13.39 3.17
C PRO A 184 11.97 14.48 3.35
N GLY A 185 12.10 15.39 2.39
CA GLY A 185 12.93 16.59 2.51
C GLY A 185 13.02 17.37 1.20
N GLY A 186 13.12 18.69 1.30
CA GLY A 186 13.31 19.60 0.16
C GLY A 186 13.16 21.07 0.56
N PRO A 187 13.24 22.03 -0.38
CA PRO A 187 13.01 23.44 -0.08
C PRO A 187 11.57 23.65 0.43
N THR A 188 11.43 24.28 1.60
CA THR A 188 10.21 24.21 2.42
C THR A 188 8.98 24.76 1.73
N ASN A 189 9.04 26.00 1.22
CA ASN A 189 7.85 26.69 0.71
C ASN A 189 7.43 26.13 -0.66
N GLU A 190 8.43 25.74 -1.44
CA GLU A 190 8.36 25.14 -2.76
C GLU A 190 7.69 23.76 -2.70
N SER A 191 8.07 22.93 -1.72
CA SER A 191 7.49 21.61 -1.50
C SER A 191 6.04 21.70 -0.99
N VAL A 192 5.73 22.64 -0.09
CA VAL A 192 4.35 22.91 0.33
C VAL A 192 3.53 23.45 -0.85
N SER A 193 4.05 24.40 -1.64
CA SER A 193 3.39 24.90 -2.85
C SER A 193 3.24 23.85 -3.96
N LEU A 194 3.96 22.73 -3.90
CA LEU A 194 3.73 21.56 -4.76
C LEU A 194 2.53 20.76 -4.26
N ARG A 195 2.44 20.50 -2.94
CA ARG A 195 1.27 19.88 -2.30
C ARG A 195 -0.02 20.67 -2.57
N GLU A 196 -0.04 21.98 -2.30
CA GLU A 196 -1.27 22.78 -2.44
C GLU A 196 -1.78 22.85 -3.89
N ASP A 197 -0.89 22.82 -4.89
CA ASP A 197 -1.27 22.74 -6.30
C ASP A 197 -1.82 21.35 -6.70
N ILE A 198 -1.42 20.27 -6.01
CA ILE A 198 -2.03 18.94 -6.16
C ILE A 198 -3.40 18.90 -5.49
N LEU A 199 -3.50 19.36 -4.24
CA LEU A 199 -4.75 19.37 -3.46
C LEU A 199 -5.85 20.24 -4.11
N SER A 200 -5.46 21.36 -4.73
CA SER A 200 -6.37 22.20 -5.53
C SER A 200 -6.64 21.66 -6.95
N GLY A 201 -6.07 20.50 -7.31
CA GLY A 201 -6.27 19.82 -8.60
C GLY A 201 -5.58 20.45 -9.81
N LYS A 202 -4.84 21.55 -9.60
CA LYS A 202 -4.09 22.32 -10.61
C LYS A 202 -2.92 21.53 -11.22
N ILE A 203 -2.33 20.62 -10.45
CA ILE A 203 -1.35 19.62 -10.90
C ILE A 203 -1.97 18.23 -10.80
N ALA A 204 -1.63 17.33 -11.73
CA ALA A 204 -1.90 15.90 -11.59
C ALA A 204 -0.72 15.22 -10.89
N GLY A 205 -0.96 14.65 -9.72
CA GLY A 205 0.04 13.90 -8.96
C GLY A 205 -0.60 13.00 -7.91
N PRO A 206 0.18 12.10 -7.27
CA PRO A 206 -0.22 11.43 -6.05
C PRO A 206 -0.54 12.46 -4.94
N GLU A 207 -1.41 12.10 -4.00
CA GLU A 207 -1.57 12.81 -2.73
C GLU A 207 -0.20 12.91 -2.05
N MET A 208 0.21 14.13 -1.66
CA MET A 208 1.58 14.42 -1.25
C MET A 208 1.63 14.95 0.18
N PHE A 209 2.35 14.26 1.04
CA PHE A 209 2.74 14.76 2.36
C PHE A 209 4.23 15.13 2.33
N THR A 210 4.62 16.26 2.92
CA THR A 210 5.96 16.81 2.78
C THR A 210 6.61 17.24 4.09
N ALA A 211 7.88 16.87 4.26
CA ALA A 211 8.79 17.59 5.13
C ALA A 211 9.23 18.92 4.46
N GLY A 212 9.86 19.81 5.23
CA GLY A 212 10.65 20.90 4.67
C GLY A 212 12.13 20.52 4.52
N ARG A 213 13.02 21.49 4.70
CA ARG A 213 14.47 21.27 4.56
C ARG A 213 15.03 20.43 5.71
N LEU A 214 16.07 19.66 5.40
CA LEU A 214 16.76 18.79 6.36
C LEU A 214 17.37 19.63 7.51
N LEU A 215 17.16 19.21 8.77
CA LEU A 215 17.87 19.74 9.93
C LEU A 215 19.10 18.88 10.21
N ASN A 216 20.28 19.49 10.25
CA ASN A 216 21.56 18.86 10.58
C ASN A 216 22.45 19.84 11.36
N THR A 217 23.51 19.35 12.00
CA THR A 217 24.49 20.22 12.68
C THR A 217 25.71 20.48 11.77
N PRO A 218 26.58 21.47 12.04
CA PRO A 218 27.76 21.73 11.22
C PRO A 218 28.94 20.76 11.45
N GLU A 219 28.95 20.00 12.55
CA GLU A 219 30.06 19.08 12.91
C GLU A 219 30.13 17.85 12.01
N LEU A 220 29.00 17.40 11.48
CA LEU A 220 28.92 16.42 10.39
C LEU A 220 28.37 17.12 9.13
N PRO A 221 29.20 17.91 8.42
CA PRO A 221 28.73 18.76 7.34
C PRO A 221 28.34 17.92 6.11
N ILE A 222 27.07 17.94 5.76
CA ILE A 222 26.54 17.33 4.55
C ILE A 222 26.54 18.39 3.44
N PRO A 223 27.27 18.21 2.32
CA PRO A 223 27.49 19.27 1.32
C PRO A 223 26.24 19.88 0.68
N PHE A 224 25.10 19.21 0.82
CA PHE A 224 23.83 19.58 0.22
C PHE A 224 22.74 20.00 1.22
N ILE A 225 23.01 20.01 2.53
CA ILE A 225 22.06 20.49 3.55
C ILE A 225 22.25 21.98 3.79
N GLU A 226 21.20 22.75 3.54
CA GLU A 226 21.23 24.22 3.65
C GLU A 226 21.13 24.74 5.09
N LYS A 227 20.37 24.06 5.96
CA LYS A 227 20.09 24.54 7.32
C LYS A 227 20.88 23.75 8.34
N GLN A 228 21.89 24.43 8.88
CA GLN A 228 22.63 23.99 10.05
C GLN A 228 22.01 24.59 11.33
N VAL A 229 22.08 23.83 12.42
CA VAL A 229 21.64 24.18 13.78
C VAL A 229 22.68 23.71 14.79
N THR A 230 22.90 24.50 15.85
CA THR A 230 23.93 24.28 16.88
C THR A 230 23.41 24.40 18.31
N THR A 231 22.30 25.09 18.55
CA THR A 231 21.69 25.25 19.88
C THR A 231 20.23 24.79 19.91
N GLU A 232 19.69 24.61 21.13
CA GLU A 232 18.28 24.26 21.33
C GLU A 232 17.35 25.34 20.75
N GLU A 233 17.70 26.62 20.90
CA GLU A 233 16.93 27.74 20.38
C GLU A 233 16.90 27.76 18.84
N GLU A 234 18.03 27.46 18.18
CA GLU A 234 18.09 27.38 16.71
C GLU A 234 17.28 26.20 16.14
N VAL A 235 17.19 25.10 16.90
CA VAL A 235 16.31 23.96 16.58
C VAL A 235 14.84 24.37 16.72
N ILE A 236 14.47 24.97 17.86
CA ILE A 236 13.09 25.40 18.15
C ILE A 236 12.61 26.44 17.14
N GLU A 237 13.44 27.44 16.80
CA GLU A 237 13.11 28.44 15.78
C GLU A 237 12.88 27.78 14.42
N GLU A 238 13.77 26.88 13.97
CA GLU A 238 13.65 26.24 12.67
C GLU A 238 12.42 25.32 12.57
N VAL A 239 12.13 24.54 13.61
CA VAL A 239 10.93 23.69 13.67
C VAL A 239 9.66 24.56 13.58
N ARG A 240 9.55 25.61 14.41
CA ARG A 240 8.40 26.54 14.37
C ARG A 240 8.28 27.26 13.03
N ARG A 241 9.40 27.61 12.39
CA ARG A 241 9.43 28.23 11.07
C ARG A 241 8.94 27.28 9.97
N GLN A 242 9.30 25.99 10.01
CA GLN A 242 8.76 24.98 9.09
C GLN A 242 7.29 24.68 9.36
N ALA A 243 6.89 24.58 10.63
CA ALA A 243 5.49 24.43 11.03
C ALA A 243 4.62 25.60 10.50
N THR A 244 5.12 26.84 10.61
CA THR A 244 4.45 28.04 10.07
C THR A 244 4.35 28.03 8.55
N SER A 245 5.30 27.42 7.83
CA SER A 245 5.19 27.15 6.39
C SER A 245 4.19 26.04 6.05
N GLY A 246 3.67 25.27 7.02
CA GLY A 246 2.65 24.24 6.81
C GLY A 246 3.16 22.88 6.36
N VAL A 247 4.35 22.45 6.79
CA VAL A 247 4.87 21.10 6.53
C VAL A 247 4.12 20.02 7.31
N ASP A 248 4.08 18.80 6.77
CA ASP A 248 3.50 17.62 7.43
C ASP A 248 4.50 16.93 8.37
N PHE A 249 5.80 17.12 8.15
CA PHE A 249 6.89 16.49 8.92
C PHE A 249 8.08 17.41 9.16
N ILE A 250 8.84 17.14 10.24
CA ILE A 250 10.22 17.58 10.38
C ILE A 250 11.16 16.42 10.04
N LYS A 251 12.21 16.67 9.24
CA LYS A 251 13.25 15.68 8.90
C LYS A 251 14.57 16.01 9.59
N LEU A 252 14.99 15.11 10.46
CA LEU A 252 16.24 15.19 11.23
C LEU A 252 17.30 14.29 10.58
N TYR A 253 18.57 14.73 10.69
CA TYR A 253 19.68 14.14 9.95
C TYR A 253 20.89 13.82 10.84
N VAL A 254 21.93 13.22 10.23
CA VAL A 254 22.99 12.44 10.90
C VAL A 254 23.73 13.14 12.04
N GLY A 255 23.84 14.48 12.00
CA GLY A 255 24.56 15.30 12.97
C GLY A 255 23.82 15.54 14.30
N LEU A 256 22.51 15.27 14.39
CA LEU A 256 21.80 15.50 15.66
C LEU A 256 22.18 14.43 16.69
N ASN A 257 22.79 14.89 17.78
CA ASN A 257 23.00 14.11 19.00
C ASN A 257 21.65 13.92 19.74
N PRO A 258 21.59 13.04 20.76
CA PRO A 258 20.32 12.71 21.43
C PRO A 258 19.61 13.92 22.06
N GLU A 259 20.39 14.91 22.52
CA GLU A 259 19.90 16.14 23.16
C GLU A 259 19.17 17.03 22.14
N LEU A 260 19.84 17.43 21.04
CA LEU A 260 19.24 18.23 19.98
C LEU A 260 18.14 17.47 19.23
N LEU A 261 18.25 16.15 19.10
CA LEU A 261 17.19 15.30 18.54
C LEU A 261 15.92 15.38 19.40
N LYS A 262 16.06 15.29 20.73
CA LYS A 262 14.93 15.36 21.65
C LYS A 262 14.25 16.73 21.64
N VAL A 263 15.01 17.82 21.62
CA VAL A 263 14.46 19.18 21.48
C VAL A 263 13.68 19.35 20.18
N ALA A 264 14.19 18.79 19.07
CA ALA A 264 13.49 18.82 17.78
C ALA A 264 12.20 17.98 17.78
N ILE A 265 12.19 16.82 18.46
CA ILE A 265 11.00 15.98 18.64
C ILE A 265 9.96 16.70 19.51
N ASP A 266 10.36 17.23 20.66
CA ASP A 266 9.46 17.91 21.61
C ASP A 266 8.78 19.13 20.98
N GLU A 267 9.53 19.98 20.27
CA GLU A 267 8.92 21.14 19.60
C GLU A 267 8.06 20.73 18.40
N ALA A 268 8.44 19.71 17.63
CA ALA A 268 7.61 19.23 16.52
C ALA A 268 6.27 18.68 17.03
N HIS A 269 6.31 17.84 18.07
CA HIS A 269 5.11 17.31 18.73
C HIS A 269 4.27 18.41 19.38
N HIS A 270 4.88 19.46 19.93
CA HIS A 270 4.20 20.65 20.43
C HIS A 270 3.49 21.46 19.30
N GLN A 271 4.05 21.47 18.09
CA GLN A 271 3.37 21.98 16.88
C GLN A 271 2.36 20.98 16.27
N GLY A 272 2.22 19.77 16.81
CA GLY A 272 1.36 18.71 16.27
C GLY A 272 1.92 17.99 15.04
N ILE A 273 3.22 18.14 14.76
CA ILE A 273 3.92 17.65 13.57
C ILE A 273 4.80 16.44 13.93
N LYS A 274 4.81 15.43 13.06
CA LYS A 274 5.59 14.20 13.26
C LYS A 274 7.03 14.32 12.75
N VAL A 275 7.93 13.47 13.26
CA VAL A 275 9.37 13.53 12.98
C VAL A 275 9.90 12.28 12.28
N ILE A 276 10.66 12.47 11.20
CA ILE A 276 11.39 11.41 10.48
C ILE A 276 12.91 11.60 10.63
N GLY A 277 13.65 10.52 10.90
CA GLY A 277 15.10 10.56 11.11
C GLY A 277 15.94 9.71 10.13
N HIS A 278 16.95 10.32 9.52
CA HIS A 278 18.11 9.62 8.94
C HIS A 278 19.29 9.85 9.90
N LEU A 279 19.56 8.92 10.82
CA LEU A 279 20.34 9.18 12.03
C LEU A 279 21.69 8.44 12.07
N TYR A 280 22.66 9.03 12.77
CA TYR A 280 23.98 8.45 13.01
C TYR A 280 24.49 8.73 14.43
N LEU A 281 24.56 10.00 14.86
CA LEU A 281 25.01 10.36 16.22
C LEU A 281 24.01 10.01 17.31
N THR A 282 22.72 9.90 16.97
CA THR A 282 21.71 9.22 17.80
C THR A 282 21.43 7.83 17.23
N SER A 283 21.37 6.81 18.09
CA SER A 283 21.03 5.46 17.66
C SER A 283 19.53 5.31 17.38
N TRP A 284 19.12 4.33 16.56
CA TRP A 284 17.69 4.05 16.33
C TRP A 284 16.98 3.60 17.62
N THR A 285 17.64 2.82 18.47
CA THR A 285 17.15 2.41 19.79
C THR A 285 16.81 3.62 20.66
N GLU A 286 17.71 4.61 20.67
CA GLU A 286 17.59 5.82 21.45
C GLU A 286 16.54 6.76 20.87
N ALA A 287 16.55 7.00 19.55
CA ALA A 287 15.56 7.83 18.87
C ALA A 287 14.12 7.30 19.06
N ALA A 288 13.93 5.97 19.02
CA ALA A 288 12.64 5.35 19.33
C ALA A 288 12.20 5.62 20.78
N ASN A 289 13.13 5.52 21.74
CA ASN A 289 12.86 5.80 23.16
C ASN A 289 12.71 7.30 23.48
N LEU A 290 13.22 8.18 22.60
CA LEU A 290 13.04 9.64 22.64
C LEU A 290 11.72 10.10 22.00
N GLY A 291 11.01 9.24 21.26
CA GLY A 291 9.70 9.51 20.68
C GLY A 291 9.70 9.94 19.20
N ILE A 292 10.70 9.57 18.40
CA ILE A 292 10.66 9.82 16.94
C ILE A 292 9.52 9.04 16.27
N ASP A 293 8.85 9.60 15.26
CA ASP A 293 7.71 8.94 14.60
C ASP A 293 8.10 7.99 13.46
N PHE A 294 9.20 8.26 12.74
CA PHE A 294 9.65 7.45 11.61
C PHE A 294 11.17 7.35 11.53
N LEU A 295 11.67 6.19 11.09
CA LEU A 295 13.08 5.98 10.74
C LEU A 295 13.20 5.47 9.30
N THR A 296 14.36 5.67 8.69
CA THR A 296 14.53 5.49 7.24
C THR A 296 15.90 4.95 6.86
N HIS A 297 15.93 4.19 5.76
CA HIS A 297 17.07 3.46 5.19
C HIS A 297 17.52 2.30 6.10
N GLY A 298 17.27 1.06 5.66
CA GLY A 298 17.31 -0.16 6.47
C GLY A 298 18.68 -0.63 6.99
N VAL A 299 19.76 0.13 6.75
CA VAL A 299 21.09 -0.10 7.34
C VAL A 299 21.41 1.04 8.31
N PRO A 300 21.11 0.87 9.61
CA PRO A 300 21.22 1.94 10.60
C PRO A 300 22.69 2.13 11.01
N VAL A 301 23.43 2.87 10.19
CA VAL A 301 24.90 3.05 10.19
C VAL A 301 25.50 3.69 11.46
N SER A 302 24.68 3.94 12.49
CA SER A 302 25.11 4.41 13.80
C SER A 302 26.07 3.42 14.47
N PRO A 303 27.24 3.85 14.98
CA PRO A 303 28.23 2.97 15.60
C PRO A 303 27.76 2.44 16.97
N PHE A 304 26.79 3.11 17.60
CA PHE A 304 26.16 2.71 18.87
C PHE A 304 25.30 1.44 18.74
N LEU A 305 25.08 0.94 17.52
CA LEU A 305 24.41 -0.33 17.23
C LEU A 305 25.41 -1.50 16.99
N LEU A 306 26.71 -1.25 17.17
CA LEU A 306 27.76 -2.25 17.17
C LEU A 306 28.24 -2.50 18.61
N SER A 307 28.62 -3.73 18.94
CA SER A 307 29.19 -4.03 20.26
C SER A 307 30.54 -3.31 20.48
N GLU A 308 30.87 -2.99 21.73
CA GLU A 308 31.97 -2.09 22.16
C GLU A 308 33.29 -2.25 21.38
N GLY A 309 33.73 -3.48 21.12
CA GLY A 309 34.94 -3.76 20.32
C GLY A 309 34.81 -3.34 18.85
N LYS A 310 33.67 -3.63 18.23
CA LYS A 310 33.34 -3.29 16.84
C LYS A 310 33.03 -1.80 16.68
N GLN A 311 32.36 -1.20 17.66
CA GLN A 311 32.16 0.25 17.75
C GLN A 311 33.50 1.00 17.74
N ARG A 312 34.47 0.55 18.55
CA ARG A 312 35.85 1.09 18.52
C ARG A 312 36.51 0.91 17.16
N THR A 313 36.38 -0.24 16.50
CA THR A 313 36.90 -0.44 15.14
C THR A 313 36.29 0.56 14.17
N PHE A 314 34.96 0.66 14.10
CA PHE A 314 34.26 1.57 13.19
C PHE A 314 34.66 3.04 13.41
N ASN A 315 34.72 3.48 14.66
CA ASN A 315 35.10 4.86 15.01
C ASN A 315 36.58 5.18 14.71
N LEU A 316 37.44 4.18 14.53
CA LEU A 316 38.88 4.35 14.21
C LEU A 316 39.21 4.15 12.73
N THR A 317 38.39 3.41 11.97
CA THR A 317 38.73 3.01 10.59
C THR A 317 37.64 3.24 9.55
N GLY A 318 36.43 3.65 9.96
CA GLY A 318 35.29 3.85 9.06
C GLY A 318 35.20 5.25 8.45
N GLY A 319 34.53 5.35 7.31
CA GLY A 319 34.17 6.61 6.64
C GLY A 319 33.07 7.43 7.33
N GLY A 320 32.64 7.03 8.53
CA GLY A 320 31.63 7.74 9.31
C GLY A 320 30.20 7.51 8.83
N HIS A 321 29.41 8.58 8.75
CA HIS A 321 27.94 8.55 8.68
C HIS A 321 27.32 7.99 7.39
N PHE A 322 28.12 7.63 6.38
CA PHE A 322 27.68 6.89 5.19
C PHE A 322 28.49 5.60 4.92
N ASP A 323 29.32 5.14 5.86
CA ASP A 323 30.07 3.89 5.71
C ASP A 323 29.21 2.66 6.05
N HIS A 324 28.15 2.48 5.25
CA HIS A 324 27.29 1.30 5.33
C HIS A 324 28.07 0.00 5.07
N SER A 325 29.19 0.06 4.34
CA SER A 325 29.99 -1.14 4.01
C SER A 325 30.73 -1.70 5.23
N LEU A 326 31.53 -0.87 5.92
CA LEU A 326 32.20 -1.31 7.14
C LEU A 326 31.19 -1.60 8.26
N TRP A 327 30.10 -0.84 8.34
CA TRP A 327 29.03 -1.12 9.31
C TRP A 327 28.42 -2.50 9.05
N LEU A 328 28.08 -2.83 7.80
CA LEU A 328 27.55 -4.15 7.44
C LEU A 328 28.57 -5.26 7.66
N ASP A 329 29.85 -5.05 7.42
CA ASP A 329 30.89 -6.07 7.70
C ASP A 329 30.94 -6.38 9.20
N LEU A 330 31.01 -5.34 10.04
CA LEU A 330 31.10 -5.46 11.50
C LEU A 330 29.78 -5.93 12.13
N ALA A 331 28.62 -5.53 11.61
CA ALA A 331 27.31 -5.80 12.21
C ALA A 331 27.05 -7.29 12.39
N ASP A 332 26.52 -7.64 13.57
CA ASP A 332 26.03 -8.97 13.91
C ASP A 332 24.53 -8.86 14.18
N LEU A 333 23.72 -9.38 13.26
CA LEU A 333 22.26 -9.29 13.33
C LEU A 333 21.68 -10.13 14.49
N SER A 334 22.51 -10.93 15.16
CA SER A 334 22.19 -11.69 16.36
C SER A 334 22.72 -11.07 17.67
N SER A 335 23.27 -9.85 17.62
CA SER A 335 23.79 -9.16 18.80
C SER A 335 22.68 -8.67 19.75
N ILE A 336 23.07 -8.16 20.93
CA ILE A 336 22.11 -7.57 21.87
C ILE A 336 21.70 -6.16 21.45
N GLU A 337 22.60 -5.41 20.83
CA GLU A 337 22.40 -4.07 20.31
C GLU A 337 21.32 -4.06 19.21
N ILE A 338 21.40 -4.98 18.24
CA ILE A 338 20.40 -5.13 17.17
C ILE A 338 19.05 -5.64 17.71
N ARG A 339 19.04 -6.56 18.70
CA ARG A 339 17.80 -6.96 19.38
C ARG A 339 17.13 -5.78 20.08
N ASN A 340 17.87 -5.08 20.95
CA ASN A 340 17.35 -3.94 21.70
C ASN A 340 16.82 -2.85 20.77
N MET A 341 17.49 -2.60 19.64
CA MET A 341 16.97 -1.70 18.60
C MET A 341 15.59 -2.15 18.11
N ILE A 342 15.47 -3.38 17.62
CA ILE A 342 14.21 -3.90 17.05
C ILE A 342 13.11 -3.96 18.10
N ASP A 343 13.43 -4.39 19.32
CA ASP A 343 12.47 -4.47 20.42
C ASP A 343 12.00 -3.04 20.84
N SER A 344 12.88 -2.02 20.81
CA SER A 344 12.50 -0.59 20.96
C SER A 344 11.65 -0.06 19.80
N LEU A 345 11.93 -0.45 18.54
CA LEU A 345 11.10 -0.07 17.39
C LEU A 345 9.67 -0.64 17.54
N VAL A 346 9.55 -1.92 17.92
CA VAL A 346 8.25 -2.58 18.13
C VAL A 346 7.51 -1.98 19.32
N GLN A 347 8.19 -1.77 20.45
CA GLN A 347 7.57 -1.22 21.67
C GLN A 347 7.01 0.19 21.47
N ASN A 348 7.76 1.07 20.79
CA ASN A 348 7.32 2.44 20.53
C ASN A 348 6.48 2.56 19.24
N GLN A 349 6.28 1.47 18.49
CA GLN A 349 5.55 1.38 17.22
C GLN A 349 6.16 2.24 16.09
N ILE A 350 7.49 2.23 15.97
CA ILE A 350 8.23 3.02 14.98
C ILE A 350 8.24 2.30 13.61
N PRO A 351 7.52 2.80 12.59
CA PRO A 351 7.65 2.31 11.22
C PRO A 351 8.99 2.66 10.56
N VAL A 352 9.41 1.82 9.61
CA VAL A 352 10.68 1.95 8.88
C VAL A 352 10.48 1.74 7.38
N ASP A 353 10.87 2.71 6.56
CA ASP A 353 11.11 2.52 5.13
C ASP A 353 12.56 2.06 4.89
N PRO A 354 12.81 0.86 4.31
CA PRO A 354 14.15 0.29 4.23
C PRO A 354 14.97 0.79 3.02
N THR A 355 14.32 1.33 1.99
CA THR A 355 14.94 1.84 0.75
C THR A 355 16.00 0.87 0.18
N LEU A 356 15.62 -0.39 -0.02
CA LEU A 356 16.48 -1.47 -0.53
C LEU A 356 17.12 -1.10 -1.88
N ASN A 357 16.42 -0.35 -2.73
CA ASN A 357 16.95 0.27 -3.95
C ASN A 357 18.31 0.99 -3.73
N VAL A 358 18.43 1.75 -2.65
CA VAL A 358 19.66 2.52 -2.31
C VAL A 358 20.82 1.58 -2.02
N TYR A 359 20.60 0.56 -1.21
CA TYR A 359 21.63 -0.41 -0.86
C TYR A 359 22.00 -1.31 -2.03
N GLU A 360 21.06 -1.59 -2.94
CA GLU A 360 21.38 -2.26 -4.19
C GLU A 360 22.28 -1.38 -5.08
N ALA A 361 21.96 -0.09 -5.23
CA ALA A 361 22.79 0.83 -5.99
C ALA A 361 24.21 0.94 -5.40
N ILE A 362 24.33 1.05 -4.07
CA ILE A 362 25.63 1.11 -3.37
C ILE A 362 26.43 -0.19 -3.56
N LEU A 363 25.81 -1.37 -3.39
CA LEU A 363 26.52 -2.65 -3.30
C LEU A 363 26.64 -3.40 -4.64
N LYS A 364 25.62 -3.36 -5.51
CA LYS A 364 25.61 -4.04 -6.82
C LYS A 364 26.03 -3.13 -7.99
N GLN A 365 25.88 -1.79 -7.87
CA GLN A 365 26.21 -0.83 -8.95
C GLN A 365 27.41 0.10 -8.66
N GLY A 366 27.91 0.10 -7.42
CA GLY A 366 29.11 0.83 -7.01
C GLY A 366 30.43 0.13 -7.40
N THR A 367 31.51 0.46 -6.71
CA THR A 367 32.81 -0.21 -6.88
C THR A 367 32.71 -1.68 -6.52
N TYR A 368 33.23 -2.57 -7.38
CA TYR A 368 33.26 -4.00 -7.13
C TYR A 368 34.13 -4.36 -5.91
N ASP A 369 33.49 -4.89 -4.86
CA ASP A 369 34.11 -5.57 -3.73
C ASP A 369 33.46 -6.97 -3.62
N PRO A 370 34.24 -8.08 -3.58
CA PRO A 370 33.68 -9.43 -3.46
C PRO A 370 32.84 -9.65 -2.18
N GLN A 371 32.97 -8.80 -1.16
CA GLN A 371 32.15 -8.84 0.05
C GLN A 371 30.73 -8.28 -0.16
N ASN A 372 30.46 -7.55 -1.25
CA ASN A 372 29.16 -6.90 -1.47
C ASN A 372 27.98 -7.89 -1.52
N GLN A 373 28.18 -9.14 -1.96
CA GLN A 373 27.14 -10.17 -1.86
C GLN A 373 26.81 -10.54 -0.40
N GLN A 374 27.81 -10.59 0.48
CA GLN A 374 27.59 -10.88 1.91
C GLN A 374 26.93 -9.69 2.62
N ARG A 375 27.36 -8.46 2.30
CA ARG A 375 26.72 -7.22 2.74
C ARG A 375 25.26 -7.16 2.30
N TRP A 376 24.98 -7.42 1.03
CA TRP A 376 23.62 -7.44 0.46
C TRP A 376 22.73 -8.47 1.17
N ASN A 377 23.23 -9.69 1.38
CA ASN A 377 22.52 -10.71 2.15
C ASN A 377 22.19 -10.24 3.59
N LYS A 378 23.06 -9.46 4.25
CA LYS A 378 22.77 -8.84 5.56
C LYS A 378 21.70 -7.75 5.49
N VAL A 379 21.66 -6.92 4.43
CA VAL A 379 20.61 -5.89 4.23
C VAL A 379 19.22 -6.55 4.14
N LEU A 380 19.10 -7.58 3.30
CA LEU A 380 17.87 -8.35 3.15
C LEU A 380 17.47 -9.07 4.46
N GLN A 381 18.43 -9.70 5.14
CA GLN A 381 18.19 -10.36 6.42
C GLN A 381 17.73 -9.39 7.51
N LEU A 382 18.34 -8.21 7.64
CA LEU A 382 17.93 -7.22 8.65
C LEU A 382 16.50 -6.73 8.39
N THR A 383 16.17 -6.41 7.14
CA THR A 383 14.81 -6.01 6.72
C THR A 383 13.78 -7.12 7.02
N LYS A 384 14.11 -8.38 6.71
CA LYS A 384 13.29 -9.54 7.04
C LYS A 384 13.10 -9.71 8.55
N ILE A 385 14.17 -9.63 9.35
CA ILE A 385 14.11 -9.80 10.81
C ILE A 385 13.26 -8.69 11.44
N MET A 386 13.37 -7.44 10.98
CA MET A 386 12.50 -6.35 11.41
C MET A 386 11.02 -6.65 11.13
N HIS A 387 10.69 -7.09 9.90
CA HIS A 387 9.33 -7.48 9.53
C HIS A 387 8.80 -8.65 10.37
N GLU A 388 9.56 -9.74 10.50
CA GLU A 388 9.17 -10.95 11.27
C GLU A 388 9.06 -10.69 12.78
N ARG A 389 9.72 -9.65 13.30
CA ARG A 389 9.58 -9.17 14.68
C ARG A 389 8.40 -8.23 14.90
N GLY A 390 7.75 -7.75 13.84
CA GLY A 390 6.58 -6.87 13.93
C GLY A 390 6.88 -5.37 13.79
N VAL A 391 8.07 -4.97 13.33
CA VAL A 391 8.33 -3.58 12.91
C VAL A 391 7.48 -3.28 11.68
N GLN A 392 6.78 -2.14 11.69
CA GLN A 392 5.94 -1.73 10.56
C GLN A 392 6.82 -1.27 9.38
N ILE A 393 7.16 -2.20 8.50
CA ILE A 393 7.87 -1.88 7.26
C ILE A 393 6.96 -1.05 6.34
N LEU A 394 7.55 -0.01 5.74
CA LEU A 394 6.96 0.87 4.72
C LEU A 394 7.66 0.65 3.39
N SER A 395 6.96 0.85 2.27
CA SER A 395 7.58 0.97 0.95
C SER A 395 8.10 2.38 0.72
N GLY A 396 9.36 2.53 0.32
CA GLY A 396 9.96 3.84 0.01
C GLY A 396 11.22 3.68 -0.81
N THR A 397 11.48 4.59 -1.76
CA THR A 397 12.49 4.35 -2.81
C THR A 397 13.77 5.18 -2.72
N ASP A 398 13.71 6.39 -2.17
CA ASP A 398 14.74 7.44 -2.29
C ASP A 398 14.93 7.97 -3.74
N ILE A 399 13.88 7.95 -4.58
CA ILE A 399 13.92 8.64 -5.88
C ILE A 399 14.11 10.16 -5.73
N PRO A 400 14.81 10.84 -6.65
CA PRO A 400 15.55 10.33 -7.80
C PRO A 400 17.05 10.05 -7.49
N ASN A 401 17.42 9.92 -6.21
CA ASN A 401 18.81 9.70 -5.81
C ASN A 401 19.34 8.38 -6.40
N PHE A 402 20.67 8.22 -6.48
CA PHE A 402 21.32 7.05 -7.09
C PHE A 402 20.89 6.70 -8.54
N LYS A 403 20.26 7.66 -9.26
CA LYS A 403 19.63 7.48 -10.59
C LYS A 403 18.38 6.58 -10.58
N LEU A 404 17.77 6.40 -9.42
CA LEU A 404 16.52 5.65 -9.26
C LEU A 404 15.39 6.32 -10.04
N VAL A 405 14.55 5.51 -10.68
CA VAL A 405 13.60 5.98 -11.70
C VAL A 405 12.22 6.15 -11.06
N PRO A 406 11.63 7.37 -11.09
CA PRO A 406 10.31 7.61 -10.55
C PRO A 406 9.26 6.62 -11.05
N GLY A 407 8.42 6.14 -10.12
CA GLY A 407 7.49 5.06 -10.38
C GLY A 407 8.18 3.69 -10.41
N LYS A 408 9.05 3.42 -11.40
CA LYS A 408 9.66 2.09 -11.59
C LYS A 408 10.40 1.60 -10.33
N SER A 409 11.15 2.45 -9.66
CA SER A 409 11.91 2.05 -8.46
C SER A 409 11.02 1.60 -7.29
N LEU A 410 9.73 1.97 -7.24
CA LEU A 410 8.84 1.42 -6.22
C LEU A 410 8.51 -0.04 -6.52
N HIS A 411 8.20 -0.39 -7.77
CA HIS A 411 7.99 -1.79 -8.18
C HIS A 411 9.22 -2.64 -7.85
N HIS A 412 10.41 -2.11 -8.15
CA HIS A 412 11.69 -2.72 -7.77
C HIS A 412 11.86 -2.86 -6.25
N GLU A 413 11.42 -1.89 -5.43
CA GLU A 413 11.45 -2.01 -3.97
C GLU A 413 10.60 -3.19 -3.48
N LEU A 414 9.45 -3.43 -4.11
CA LEU A 414 8.56 -4.55 -3.80
C LEU A 414 9.15 -5.90 -4.24
N GLU A 415 9.84 -5.93 -5.38
CA GLU A 415 10.64 -7.08 -5.84
C GLU A 415 11.79 -7.40 -4.85
N LEU A 416 12.50 -6.38 -4.35
CA LEU A 416 13.59 -6.55 -3.37
C LEU A 416 13.07 -7.00 -1.98
N LEU A 417 11.85 -6.59 -1.58
CA LEU A 417 11.17 -7.14 -0.38
C LEU A 417 10.82 -8.62 -0.56
N ALA A 418 10.55 -9.09 -1.78
CA ALA A 418 10.42 -10.50 -2.09
C ALA A 418 11.78 -11.22 -2.13
N GLU A 419 12.88 -10.56 -2.56
CA GLU A 419 14.25 -11.09 -2.42
C GLU A 419 14.62 -11.30 -0.93
N ALA A 420 14.14 -10.42 -0.03
CA ALA A 420 14.23 -10.61 1.44
C ALA A 420 13.35 -11.77 1.97
N GLY A 421 12.49 -12.36 1.13
CA GLY A 421 11.58 -13.43 1.48
C GLY A 421 10.41 -12.98 2.36
N ILE A 422 9.94 -11.74 2.19
CA ILE A 422 8.63 -11.29 2.68
C ILE A 422 7.57 -11.80 1.67
N LYS A 423 6.36 -12.14 2.14
CA LYS A 423 5.31 -12.74 1.30
C LYS A 423 4.58 -11.68 0.48
N PRO A 424 4.14 -11.95 -0.77
CA PRO A 424 3.47 -10.95 -1.61
C PRO A 424 2.27 -10.23 -0.96
N MET A 425 1.43 -10.92 -0.18
CA MET A 425 0.34 -10.27 0.57
C MET A 425 0.84 -9.27 1.64
N ASP A 426 1.96 -9.58 2.30
CA ASP A 426 2.58 -8.65 3.26
C ASP A 426 3.27 -7.48 2.53
N ILE A 427 3.86 -7.74 1.36
CA ILE A 427 4.42 -6.68 0.48
C ILE A 427 3.33 -5.74 -0.01
N ILE A 428 2.15 -6.24 -0.39
CA ILE A 428 0.99 -5.40 -0.75
C ILE A 428 0.54 -4.54 0.44
N LYS A 429 0.50 -5.08 1.66
CA LYS A 429 0.22 -4.27 2.88
C LYS A 429 1.29 -3.20 3.12
N ILE A 430 2.57 -3.53 2.94
CA ILE A 430 3.70 -2.59 3.02
C ILE A 430 3.52 -1.46 1.98
N ALA A 431 3.10 -1.82 0.76
CA ALA A 431 2.85 -0.92 -0.36
C ALA A 431 1.58 -0.07 -0.29
N THR A 432 0.68 -0.36 0.67
CA THR A 432 -0.66 0.26 0.75
C THR A 432 -1.01 0.68 2.18
N GLY A 433 -1.75 -0.15 2.93
CA GLY A 433 -2.29 0.18 4.25
C GLY A 433 -1.25 0.50 5.32
N ASN A 434 0.00 0.06 5.20
CA ASN A 434 1.07 0.46 6.13
C ASN A 434 1.49 1.93 5.93
N GLY A 435 1.55 2.41 4.69
CA GLY A 435 1.77 3.83 4.38
C GLY A 435 0.64 4.69 4.94
N ALA A 436 -0.61 4.31 4.65
CA ALA A 436 -1.78 5.03 5.16
C ALA A 436 -1.88 5.03 6.71
N LYS A 437 -1.48 3.95 7.40
CA LYS A 437 -1.37 3.93 8.87
C LYS A 437 -0.31 4.89 9.39
N ALA A 438 0.89 4.87 8.80
CA ALA A 438 2.01 5.73 9.17
C ALA A 438 1.66 7.22 9.03
N LEU A 439 0.97 7.58 7.93
CA LEU A 439 0.44 8.91 7.66
C LEU A 439 -0.82 9.25 8.51
N SER A 440 -1.36 8.31 9.28
CA SER A 440 -2.64 8.42 10.03
C SER A 440 -3.90 8.63 9.17
N ILE A 441 -3.83 8.31 7.86
CA ILE A 441 -4.94 8.42 6.89
C ILE A 441 -5.60 7.07 6.53
N ILE A 442 -5.35 6.00 7.28
CA ILE A 442 -5.92 4.65 7.04
C ILE A 442 -7.47 4.61 7.05
N ASN A 443 -8.13 5.60 7.65
CA ASN A 443 -9.59 5.75 7.59
C ASN A 443 -10.08 6.45 6.30
N HIS A 444 -9.18 7.00 5.50
CA HIS A 444 -9.45 7.72 4.26
C HIS A 444 -9.00 6.95 3.02
N THR A 445 -7.83 6.30 3.03
CA THR A 445 -7.28 5.57 1.86
C THR A 445 -6.36 4.42 2.30
N GLY A 446 -5.73 3.72 1.34
CA GLY A 446 -4.79 2.61 1.58
C GLY A 446 -5.41 1.21 1.70
N THR A 447 -6.74 1.09 1.72
CA THR A 447 -7.48 -0.18 1.55
C THR A 447 -8.77 0.06 0.74
N ILE A 448 -9.26 -0.95 0.03
CA ILE A 448 -10.54 -0.88 -0.70
C ILE A 448 -11.65 -1.33 0.24
N GLU A 449 -12.23 -0.36 0.94
CA GLU A 449 -13.35 -0.55 1.87
C GLU A 449 -14.41 0.53 1.61
N PRO A 450 -15.70 0.30 1.96
CA PRO A 450 -16.72 1.34 1.92
C PRO A 450 -16.33 2.59 2.71
N ASP A 451 -16.85 3.72 2.27
CA ASP A 451 -16.60 5.07 2.77
C ASP A 451 -15.18 5.66 2.57
N LYS A 452 -14.23 4.89 2.03
CA LYS A 452 -12.86 5.36 1.70
C LYS A 452 -12.75 5.99 0.31
N GLN A 453 -11.63 6.66 0.05
CA GLN A 453 -11.26 7.21 -1.25
C GLN A 453 -10.98 6.09 -2.27
N ALA A 454 -11.38 6.33 -3.51
CA ALA A 454 -11.20 5.44 -4.64
C ALA A 454 -9.81 5.59 -5.28
N ASP A 455 -8.75 5.33 -4.50
CA ASP A 455 -7.38 5.16 -5.02
C ASP A 455 -7.10 3.67 -5.22
N MET A 456 -7.04 3.20 -6.48
CA MET A 456 -6.90 1.78 -6.80
C MET A 456 -6.28 1.48 -8.16
N LEU A 457 -5.66 0.32 -8.27
CA LEU A 457 -5.09 -0.24 -9.49
C LEU A 457 -5.97 -1.37 -10.04
N ILE A 458 -6.09 -1.39 -11.37
CA ILE A 458 -6.62 -2.52 -12.13
C ILE A 458 -5.43 -3.24 -12.78
N LEU A 459 -5.22 -4.51 -12.46
CA LEU A 459 -4.09 -5.31 -12.94
C LEU A 459 -4.53 -6.45 -13.88
N SER A 460 -3.72 -6.75 -14.89
CA SER A 460 -3.93 -7.88 -15.81
C SER A 460 -3.39 -9.23 -15.32
N ALA A 461 -2.72 -9.29 -14.17
CA ALA A 461 -2.17 -10.51 -13.58
C ALA A 461 -2.16 -10.47 -12.04
N ASN A 462 -1.93 -11.62 -11.38
CA ASN A 462 -2.11 -11.78 -9.94
C ASN A 462 -0.85 -11.39 -9.11
N PRO A 463 -0.85 -10.28 -8.35
CA PRO A 463 0.29 -9.89 -7.52
C PRO A 463 0.49 -10.77 -6.26
N ILE A 464 -0.39 -11.76 -6.00
CA ILE A 464 -0.23 -12.73 -4.91
C ILE A 464 0.57 -13.98 -5.35
N GLU A 465 0.50 -14.35 -6.63
CA GLU A 465 1.28 -15.46 -7.19
C GLU A 465 2.74 -15.07 -7.45
N ASP A 466 2.95 -13.84 -7.91
CA ASP A 466 4.24 -13.24 -8.22
C ASP A 466 4.11 -11.71 -8.08
N ILE A 467 5.00 -11.08 -7.31
CA ILE A 467 4.92 -9.65 -7.01
C ILE A 467 5.21 -8.78 -8.24
N GLU A 468 5.97 -9.26 -9.24
CA GLU A 468 6.21 -8.53 -10.49
C GLU A 468 4.91 -8.20 -11.24
N ASN A 469 3.83 -8.95 -10.99
CA ASN A 469 2.51 -8.67 -11.56
C ASN A 469 1.90 -7.35 -11.08
N ILE A 470 2.40 -6.75 -9.98
CA ILE A 470 1.94 -5.44 -9.51
C ILE A 470 2.27 -4.31 -10.50
N GLY A 471 3.27 -4.50 -11.37
CA GLY A 471 3.61 -3.59 -12.46
C GLY A 471 2.72 -3.73 -13.71
N LYS A 472 1.90 -4.80 -13.80
CA LYS A 472 1.03 -5.12 -14.94
C LYS A 472 -0.31 -4.39 -14.80
N ILE A 473 -0.21 -3.07 -14.70
CA ILE A 473 -1.31 -2.12 -14.51
C ILE A 473 -1.96 -1.82 -15.85
N ASP A 474 -3.26 -2.10 -15.95
CA ASP A 474 -4.12 -1.73 -17.09
C ASP A 474 -4.74 -0.34 -16.87
N ALA A 475 -5.06 0.02 -15.63
CA ALA A 475 -5.57 1.34 -15.26
C ALA A 475 -5.26 1.71 -13.81
N VAL A 476 -5.12 3.02 -13.56
CA VAL A 476 -4.99 3.66 -12.24
C VAL A 476 -6.21 4.54 -12.01
N ILE A 477 -6.88 4.39 -10.88
CA ILE A 477 -7.93 5.29 -10.40
C ILE A 477 -7.37 6.05 -9.21
N SER A 478 -7.44 7.39 -9.21
CA SER A 478 -7.09 8.21 -8.05
C SER A 478 -7.72 9.61 -8.15
N ASN A 479 -8.16 10.18 -7.03
CA ASN A 479 -8.78 11.51 -6.98
C ASN A 479 -9.90 11.73 -8.02
N ALA A 480 -10.77 10.72 -8.20
CA ALA A 480 -11.83 10.65 -9.23
C ALA A 480 -11.37 10.73 -10.71
N ARG A 481 -10.07 10.64 -10.98
CA ARG A 481 -9.49 10.53 -12.33
C ARG A 481 -9.15 9.08 -12.62
N ILE A 482 -9.27 8.66 -13.88
CA ILE A 482 -8.82 7.35 -14.35
C ILE A 482 -7.73 7.56 -15.39
N VAL A 483 -6.64 6.79 -15.29
CA VAL A 483 -5.47 6.84 -16.16
C VAL A 483 -5.20 5.44 -16.70
N GLU A 484 -5.36 5.25 -17.99
CA GLU A 484 -5.10 3.99 -18.72
C GLU A 484 -3.62 3.87 -19.15
N LYS A 485 -3.22 2.67 -19.59
CA LYS A 485 -1.85 2.36 -20.03
C LYS A 485 -1.80 1.47 -21.28
#